data_AF-A0A524AKB1-F1
#
_entry.id   AF-A0A524AKB1-F1
#
_cell.length_a   1.000
_cell.length_b   1.000
_cell.length_c   1.000
_cell.angle_alpha   90.00
_cell.angle_beta   90.00
_cell.angle_gamma   90.00
#
_symmetry.space_group_name_H-M   'P 1'
#
loop_
_entity.id
_entity.type
_entity.pdbx_description
1 polymer ?
#
loop_
_entity_poly.entity_id
_entity_poly.type
_entity_poly.pdbx_seq_one_letter_code
_entity_poly.pdbx_strand_id
1 'polypeptide(L)' 'MEFVAEFRELKKLSILHSGLMPEVEELKARLADLLPREVTEEHIYGPTLGTYIGPEALGIVAFEG' A
#
# COMPACT_ATOMS: atom_id res chain seq x y z
N MET A 1 -1.81 -8.63 9.31
CA MET A 1 -0.88 -8.49 8.17
C MET A 1 0.49 -8.88 8.69
N GLU A 2 1.04 -9.99 8.22
CA GLU A 2 2.34 -10.50 8.70
C GLU A 2 3.48 -9.57 8.24
N PHE A 3 3.46 -9.17 6.96
CA PHE A 3 4.46 -8.30 6.32
C PHE A 3 4.79 -7.01 7.10
N VAL A 4 3.78 -6.23 7.49
CA VAL A 4 3.99 -4.94 8.18
C VAL A 4 4.55 -5.13 9.59
N ALA A 5 4.23 -6.25 10.25
CA ALA A 5 4.67 -6.55 11.60
C ALA A 5 6.15 -6.97 11.68
N GLU A 6 6.79 -7.26 10.55
CA GLU A 6 8.20 -7.65 10.48
C GLU A 6 9.16 -6.46 10.61
N PHE A 7 8.69 -5.23 10.37
CA PHE A 7 9.49 -4.01 10.45
C PHE A 7 9.59 -3.54 11.90
N ARG A 8 10.82 -3.36 12.39
CA ARG A 8 11.07 -2.88 13.76
C ARG A 8 10.80 -1.39 13.89
N GLU A 9 11.09 -0.63 12.84
CA GLU A 9 10.90 0.81 12.81
C GLU A 9 10.27 1.24 11.48
N LEU A 10 8.99 0.94 11.32
CA LEU A 10 8.23 1.37 10.14
C LEU A 10 8.03 2.89 10.16
N LYS A 11 8.67 3.59 9.23
CA LYS A 11 8.53 5.06 9.08
C LYS A 11 7.40 5.45 8.15
N LYS A 12 7.19 4.66 7.09
CA LYS A 12 6.20 4.95 6.06
C LYS A 12 5.72 3.67 5.39
N LEU A 13 4.43 3.64 5.09
CA LEU A 13 3.76 2.60 4.33
C LEU A 13 3.01 3.25 3.17
N SER A 14 3.24 2.79 1.95
CA SER A 14 2.53 3.28 0.76
C SER A 14 1.74 2.15 0.12
N ILE A 15 0.44 2.39 -0.08
CA ILE A 15 -0.44 1.53 -0.87
C ILE A 15 -0.38 2.02 -2.30
N LEU A 16 0.00 1.15 -3.23
CA LEU A 16 0.03 1.45 -4.66
C LEU A 16 -0.99 0.61 -5.41
N HIS A 17 -1.79 1.24 -6.26
CA HIS A 17 -2.80 0.54 -7.04
C HIS A 17 -3.05 1.22 -8.39
N SER A 18 -3.72 0.51 -9.30
CA SER A 18 -4.08 1.01 -10.63
C SER A 18 -5.24 2.02 -10.64
N GLY A 19 -5.90 2.25 -9.50
CA GLY A 19 -7.13 3.04 -9.39
C GLY A 19 -8.42 2.26 -9.70
N LEU A 20 -8.34 1.01 -10.17
CA LEU A 20 -9.50 0.20 -10.57
C LEU A 20 -9.90 -0.85 -9.51
N MET A 21 -9.21 -0.89 -8.38
CA MET A 21 -9.34 -1.94 -7.38
C MET A 21 -10.16 -1.49 -6.16
N PRO A 22 -11.44 -1.90 -6.02
CA PRO A 22 -12.23 -1.61 -4.83
C PRO A 22 -11.64 -2.22 -3.55
N GLU A 23 -10.83 -3.27 -3.67
CA GLU A 23 -10.12 -3.96 -2.58
C GLU A 23 -9.14 -3.05 -1.83
N VAL A 24 -8.76 -1.90 -2.41
CA VAL A 24 -7.95 -0.87 -1.75
C VAL A 24 -8.61 -0.36 -0.47
N GLU A 25 -9.93 -0.18 -0.46
CA GLU A 25 -10.64 0.32 0.71
C GLU A 25 -10.67 -0.70 1.85
N GLU A 26 -10.82 -1.99 1.52
CA GLU A 26 -10.72 -3.07 2.50
C GLU A 26 -9.30 -3.15 3.08
N LEU A 27 -8.28 -3.04 2.23
CA LEU A 27 -6.89 -3.02 2.66
C LEU A 27 -6.60 -1.82 3.58
N LYS A 28 -7.08 -0.64 3.24
CA LYS A 28 -6.95 0.58 4.05
C LYS A 28 -7.61 0.43 5.41
N ALA A 29 -8.82 -0.14 5.47
CA ALA A 29 -9.51 -0.40 6.73
C ALA A 29 -8.67 -1.32 7.63
N ARG A 30 -8.14 -2.42 7.08
CA ARG A 30 -7.30 -3.37 7.82
C ARG A 30 -5.98 -2.75 8.28
N LEU A 31 -5.41 -1.82 7.52
CA LEU A 31 -4.17 -1.13 7.90
C LEU A 31 -4.41 -0.03 8.93
N ALA A 32 -5.56 0.65 8.89
CA ALA A 32 -5.93 1.67 9.88
C ALA A 32 -6.07 1.09 11.30
N ASP A 33 -6.44 -0.19 11.42
CA ASP A 33 -6.48 -0.90 12.71
C ASP A 33 -5.07 -1.23 13.25
N LEU A 34 -4.05 -1.23 12.39
CA LEU A 34 -2.70 -1.68 12.71
C LEU A 34 -1.69 -0.53 12.78
N LEU A 35 -1.91 0.55 12.05
CA LEU A 35 -0.96 1.65 11.88
C LEU A 35 -1.64 3.01 12.04
N PRO A 36 -0.90 4.01 12.57
CA PRO A 36 -1.34 5.39 12.55
C PRO A 36 -1.56 5.88 11.11
N ARG A 37 -2.53 6.77 10.92
CA ARG A 37 -2.82 7.37 9.61
C ARG A 37 -1.64 8.16 9.05
N GLU A 38 -0.82 8.77 9.93
CA GLU A 38 0.34 9.57 9.53
C GLU A 38 1.43 8.75 8.83
N VAL A 39 1.43 7.43 9.00
CA VAL A 39 2.41 6.50 8.42
C VAL A 39 1.94 6.00 7.05
N THR A 40 0.65 6.12 6.71
CA THR A 40 0.06 5.48 5.53
C THR A 40 -0.23 6.50 4.42
N GLU A 41 0.26 6.21 3.22
CA GLU A 41 -0.01 6.99 2.01
C GLU A 41 -0.60 6.10 0.89
N GLU A 42 -1.33 6.72 -0.03
CA GLU A 42 -1.93 6.07 -1.19
C GLU A 42 -1.41 6.71 -2.47
N HIS A 43 -1.02 5.89 -3.44
CA HIS A 43 -0.47 6.32 -4.72
C HIS A 43 -1.05 5.48 -5.86
N ILE A 44 -1.22 6.10 -7.03
CA ILE A 44 -1.66 5.40 -8.24
C ILE A 44 -0.45 5.05 -9.10
N TYR A 45 -0.45 3.84 -9.68
CA TYR A 45 0.55 3.45 -10.66
C TYR A 45 0.47 4.34 -11.90
N GLY A 46 1.60 4.98 -12.24
CA GLY A 46 1.73 5.67 -13.51
C GLY A 46 1.64 4.72 -14.71
N PRO A 47 1.32 5.24 -15.91
CA PRO A 47 1.07 4.43 -17.11
C PRO A 47 2.25 3.53 -17.50
N THR A 48 3.48 3.98 -17.25
CA THR A 48 4.70 3.20 -17.51
C THR A 48 4.73 1.92 -16.70
N LEU A 49 4.53 2.01 -15.38
CA LEU A 49 4.58 0.84 -14.49
C LEU A 49 3.33 -0.03 -14.67
N GLY A 50 2.15 0.60 -14.75
CA GLY A 50 0.85 -0.08 -14.94
C GLY A 50 0.79 -0.99 -16.17
N THR A 51 1.51 -0.63 -17.26
CA THR A 51 1.59 -1.47 -18.46
C THR A 51 2.22 -2.84 -18.19
N TYR A 52 3.17 -2.94 -17.25
CA TYR A 52 3.87 -4.20 -16.96
C TYR A 52 3.19 -5.04 -15.88
N ILE A 53 2.54 -4.39 -14.91
CA ILE A 53 1.93 -5.08 -13.75
C ILE A 53 0.42 -5.31 -13.93
N GLY A 54 -0.19 -4.66 -14.90
CA GLY A 54 -1.59 -4.83 -15.26
C GLY A 54 -2.57 -3.88 -14.54
N PRO A 55 -3.82 -3.81 -15.04
CA PRO A 55 -4.85 -2.89 -14.55
C PRO A 55 -5.46 -3.30 -13.21
N GLU A 56 -5.19 -4.50 -12.70
CA GLU A 56 -5.67 -4.99 -11.40
C GLU A 56 -4.55 -5.07 -10.36
N ALA A 57 -3.47 -4.31 -10.58
CA ALA A 57 -2.34 -4.34 -9.67
C ALA A 57 -2.65 -3.62 -8.35
N LEU A 58 -2.31 -4.29 -7.25
CA LEU A 58 -2.32 -3.78 -5.89
C LEU A 58 -1.00 -4.15 -5.21
N GLY A 59 -0.38 -3.19 -4.53
CA GLY A 59 0.91 -3.36 -3.87
C GLY A 59 1.03 -2.54 -2.60
N ILE A 60 1.98 -2.95 -1.76
CA ILE A 60 2.32 -2.29 -0.51
C ILE A 60 3.84 -2.09 -0.50
N VAL A 61 4.29 -0.89 -0.15
CA VAL A 61 5.71 -0.55 0.00
C VAL A 61 5.93 -0.07 1.42
N ALA A 62 6.87 -0.70 2.11
CA ALA A 62 7.29 -0.32 3.45
C ALA A 62 8.68 0.35 3.39
N PHE A 63 8.84 1.42 4.18
CA PHE A 63 10.12 2.09 4.38
C PHE A 63 10.48 2.03 5.87
N GLU A 64 11.64 1.42 6.14
CA GLU A 64 12.22 1.26 7.46
C GLU A 64 13.51 2.07 7.57
N GLY A 65 13.80 2.61 8.75
CA GLY A 65 15.03 3.35 9.04
C GLY A 65 14.98 4.11 10.35
#